data_AF-A0A1L6R9Z3-F1
#
_entry.id   AF-A0A1L6R9Z3-F1
#
_cell.length_a   1.000
_cell.length_b   1.000
_cell.length_c   1.000
_cell.angle_alpha   90.00
_cell.angle_beta   90.00
_cell.angle_gamma   90.00
#
_symmetry.space_group_name_H-M   'P 1'
#
loop_
_entity.id
_entity.type
_entity.pdbx_description
1 polymer ?
#
loop_
_entity_poly.entity_id
_entity_poly.type
_entity_poly.pdbx_seq_one_letter_code
_entity_poly.pdbx_strand_id
1 'polypeptide(L)'
;MGVTNTLTNITDHPRIGVPESEYDRIRENLQYFEGKFKDVAYRNTYGEIRHRPYTSLNMAQVLVRRMASLLVNEQMTFTIDKNTAADDYVHDIFSKNDFIKNFERYLESGLALGGLAMRPYVDGDEVKIAYVQAPVFFPLQSNANDISEAAIATKTTTVEGQDTVYWTLLEFHSWDGDKYVIDNELYRSMDENAVGVRQTLSANEIYADLAEHAELDNFTRPLFVYLKPFGFNNRNITSPLGLSIFDNARSTLRQINDTYDQFHWEVKMGQRRVMVPESLTKMVNERGEFVQFFDTDQNVYVGLNGDMDDSTITDLSTDIRADQFIQSINQFISTLEMQTGLSAGTFSFDAANGLKTATEVVSENSMTYQTRNSHLNNVERALQELVVTILELATAEGLYHGDIPKIGDIQFNFDDGVFTDKNVQLTYYTQAVSAGLISKKRAIMKILDVQENEALDILQEIADESEPVPSALDQDIYNDSSGDE
;
A
#
# COMPACT_ATOMS: atom_id res chain seq x y z
N MET A 1 -43.31 12.93 19.10
CA MET A 1 -43.06 11.91 18.07
C MET A 1 -41.56 11.71 18.04
N GLY A 2 -41.08 10.57 18.54
CA GLY A 2 -39.64 10.27 18.59
C GLY A 2 -39.14 10.01 17.18
N VAL A 3 -38.14 10.77 16.74
CA VAL A 3 -37.43 10.48 15.51
C VAL A 3 -36.65 9.20 15.77
N THR A 4 -37.10 8.09 15.20
CA THR A 4 -36.28 6.86 15.15
C THR A 4 -35.10 7.15 14.22
N ASN A 5 -33.95 7.54 14.79
CA ASN A 5 -32.69 7.75 14.09
C ASN A 5 -32.24 6.42 13.47
N THR A 6 -32.72 6.15 12.26
CA THR A 6 -32.31 5.02 11.44
C THR A 6 -31.40 5.56 10.35
N LEU A 7 -30.21 4.96 10.21
CA LEU A 7 -29.24 5.33 9.19
C LEU A 7 -29.22 4.26 8.10
N THR A 8 -29.25 4.69 6.84
CA THR A 8 -28.98 3.79 5.72
C THR A 8 -27.47 3.75 5.48
N ASN A 9 -26.87 4.91 5.22
CA ASN A 9 -25.42 5.09 5.14
C ASN A 9 -24.89 5.80 6.39
N ILE A 10 -23.60 5.62 6.68
CA ILE A 10 -22.93 6.33 7.79
C ILE A 10 -22.89 7.85 7.51
N THR A 11 -22.75 8.23 6.24
CA THR A 11 -22.77 9.61 5.75
C THR A 11 -24.13 10.31 5.91
N ASP A 12 -25.21 9.58 6.18
CA ASP A 12 -26.52 10.17 6.51
C ASP A 12 -26.54 10.76 7.94
N HIS A 13 -25.51 10.50 8.75
CA HIS A 13 -25.43 11.00 10.12
C HIS A 13 -25.20 12.53 10.14
N PRO A 14 -25.94 13.30 10.95
CA PRO A 14 -25.91 14.77 10.93
C PRO A 14 -24.55 15.41 11.28
N ARG A 15 -23.66 14.68 11.97
CA ARG A 15 -22.28 15.15 12.26
C ARG A 15 -21.32 14.96 11.07
N ILE A 16 -21.65 14.10 10.09
CA ILE A 16 -20.76 13.74 8.98
C ILE A 16 -21.14 14.56 7.76
N GLY A 17 -20.29 15.53 7.39
CA GLY A 17 -20.53 16.47 6.30
C GLY A 17 -19.90 16.10 4.96
N VAL A 18 -19.34 14.88 4.83
CA VAL A 18 -18.61 14.45 3.62
C VAL A 18 -19.59 13.87 2.59
N PRO A 19 -19.49 14.24 1.31
CA PRO A 19 -20.38 13.71 0.28
C PRO A 19 -20.15 12.20 0.05
N GLU A 20 -21.24 11.44 -0.07
CA GLU A 20 -21.23 10.00 -0.35
C GLU A 20 -20.43 9.63 -1.61
N SER A 21 -20.36 10.53 -2.60
CA SER A 21 -19.59 10.32 -3.83
C SER A 21 -18.09 10.10 -3.59
N GLU A 22 -17.53 10.63 -2.49
CA GLU A 22 -16.14 10.33 -2.11
C GLU A 22 -15.99 8.88 -1.64
N TYR A 23 -16.98 8.36 -0.90
CA TYR A 23 -16.99 6.97 -0.46
C TYR A 23 -17.32 6.02 -1.62
N ASP A 24 -18.15 6.43 -2.59
CA ASP A 24 -18.31 5.71 -3.86
C ASP A 24 -16.98 5.54 -4.60
N ARG A 25 -16.19 6.61 -4.70
CA ARG A 25 -14.85 6.57 -5.29
C ARG A 25 -13.93 5.61 -4.55
N ILE A 26 -13.95 5.64 -3.21
CA ILE A 26 -13.14 4.73 -2.38
C ILE A 26 -13.61 3.28 -2.56
N ARG A 27 -14.92 3.01 -2.64
CA ARG A 27 -15.47 1.68 -2.95
C ARG A 27 -15.03 1.18 -4.33
N GLU A 28 -15.02 2.05 -5.34
CA GLU A 28 -14.49 1.71 -6.66
C GLU A 28 -12.99 1.41 -6.59
N ASN A 29 -12.20 2.18 -5.83
CA ASN A 29 -10.79 1.87 -5.61
C ASN A 29 -10.58 0.51 -4.94
N LEU A 30 -11.39 0.17 -3.94
CA LEU A 30 -11.36 -1.14 -3.30
C LEU A 30 -11.64 -2.25 -4.31
N GLN A 31 -12.61 -2.07 -5.21
CA GLN A 31 -12.89 -3.03 -6.28
C GLN A 31 -11.67 -3.30 -7.17
N TYR A 32 -10.98 -2.23 -7.59
CA TYR A 32 -9.76 -2.33 -8.39
C TYR A 32 -8.62 -2.98 -7.60
N PHE A 33 -8.46 -2.68 -6.32
CA PHE A 33 -7.44 -3.25 -5.45
C PHE A 33 -7.67 -4.75 -5.17
N GLU A 34 -8.92 -5.16 -4.97
CA GLU A 34 -9.30 -6.57 -4.81
C GLU A 34 -9.20 -7.38 -6.12
N GLY A 35 -9.24 -6.70 -7.27
CA GLY A 35 -9.32 -7.36 -8.59
C GLY A 35 -10.64 -8.06 -8.85
N LYS A 36 -11.71 -7.73 -8.11
CA LYS A 36 -13.03 -8.38 -8.23
C LYS A 36 -13.96 -7.58 -9.12
N PHE A 37 -14.19 -8.07 -10.33
CA PHE A 37 -15.08 -7.45 -11.30
C PHE A 37 -16.30 -8.33 -11.57
N LYS A 38 -17.38 -7.71 -12.07
CA LYS A 38 -18.59 -8.43 -12.48
C LYS A 38 -18.29 -9.31 -13.69
N ASP A 39 -18.95 -10.46 -13.76
CA ASP A 39 -18.91 -11.34 -14.92
C ASP A 39 -19.31 -10.61 -16.22
N VAL A 40 -18.70 -11.04 -17.31
CA VAL A 40 -19.03 -10.55 -18.66
C VAL A 40 -20.28 -11.28 -19.14
N ALA A 41 -21.36 -10.53 -19.32
CA ALA A 41 -22.57 -11.03 -19.97
C ALA A 41 -22.41 -10.94 -21.50
N TYR A 42 -22.69 -12.04 -22.20
CA TYR A 42 -22.68 -12.10 -23.66
C TYR A 42 -23.84 -12.93 -24.19
N ARG A 43 -24.27 -12.65 -25.43
CA ARG A 43 -25.32 -13.42 -26.10
C ARG A 43 -24.69 -14.51 -26.96
N ASN A 44 -25.12 -15.76 -26.76
CA ASN A 44 -24.68 -16.89 -27.60
C ASN A 44 -25.45 -16.94 -28.93
N THR A 45 -25.05 -17.83 -29.83
CA THR A 45 -25.70 -18.04 -31.15
C THR A 45 -27.19 -18.41 -31.04
N TYR A 46 -27.61 -18.98 -29.90
CA TYR A 46 -29.01 -19.34 -29.62
C TYR A 46 -29.85 -18.17 -29.05
N GLY A 47 -29.26 -16.98 -28.90
CA GLY A 47 -29.93 -15.80 -28.37
C GLY A 47 -30.00 -15.74 -26.84
N GLU A 48 -29.42 -16.71 -26.13
CA GLU A 48 -29.39 -16.77 -24.68
C GLU A 48 -28.29 -15.88 -24.11
N ILE A 49 -28.58 -15.22 -22.98
CA ILE A 49 -27.56 -14.49 -22.21
C ILE A 49 -26.77 -15.50 -21.38
N ARG A 50 -25.48 -15.61 -21.64
CA ARG A 50 -24.52 -16.40 -20.87
C ARG A 50 -23.58 -15.45 -20.14
N HIS A 51 -23.01 -15.93 -19.05
CA HIS A 51 -22.06 -15.19 -18.22
C HIS A 51 -20.74 -15.95 -18.23
N ARG A 52 -19.64 -15.22 -18.24
CA ARG A 52 -18.31 -15.77 -17.98
C ARG A 52 -17.57 -14.91 -16.96
N PRO A 53 -16.68 -15.51 -16.16
CA PRO A 53 -15.78 -14.75 -15.30
C PRO A 53 -15.00 -13.71 -16.12
N TYR A 54 -14.85 -12.51 -15.57
CA TYR A 54 -13.95 -11.49 -16.09
C TYR A 54 -12.53 -11.74 -15.58
N THR A 55 -11.56 -11.80 -16.48
CA THR A 55 -10.16 -12.07 -16.13
C THR A 55 -9.39 -10.75 -16.09
N SER A 56 -9.16 -10.21 -14.89
CA SER A 56 -8.32 -9.01 -14.70
C SER A 56 -6.86 -9.36 -14.43
N LEU A 57 -5.93 -8.52 -14.87
CA LEU A 57 -4.51 -8.64 -14.52
C LEU A 57 -4.22 -8.17 -13.08
N ASN A 58 -5.11 -7.35 -12.51
CA ASN A 58 -5.01 -6.77 -11.16
C ASN A 58 -3.74 -5.93 -10.92
N MET A 59 -3.40 -5.07 -11.87
CA MET A 59 -2.23 -4.17 -11.76
C MET A 59 -2.35 -3.13 -10.64
N ALA A 60 -3.55 -2.84 -10.14
CA ALA A 60 -3.73 -1.90 -9.03
C ALA A 60 -3.03 -2.42 -7.76
N GLN A 61 -3.24 -3.69 -7.39
CA GLN A 61 -2.58 -4.33 -6.25
C GLN A 61 -1.06 -4.38 -6.43
N VAL A 62 -0.59 -4.77 -7.62
CA VAL A 62 0.85 -4.87 -7.92
C VAL A 62 1.53 -3.51 -7.78
N LEU A 63 0.89 -2.45 -8.28
CA LEU A 63 1.36 -1.07 -8.21
C LEU A 63 1.49 -0.60 -6.76
N VAL A 64 0.44 -0.73 -5.95
CA VAL A 64 0.45 -0.23 -4.56
C VAL A 64 1.42 -1.00 -3.68
N ARG A 65 1.53 -2.33 -3.87
CA ARG A 65 2.51 -3.15 -3.15
C ARG A 65 3.93 -2.71 -3.48
N ARG A 66 4.21 -2.49 -4.77
CA ARG A 66 5.53 -1.99 -5.21
C ARG A 66 5.80 -0.63 -4.58
N MET A 67 4.87 0.31 -4.64
CA MET A 67 5.04 1.63 -4.04
C MET A 67 5.24 1.56 -2.52
N ALA A 68 4.46 0.76 -1.79
CA ALA A 68 4.62 0.59 -0.34
C ALA A 68 6.03 0.08 0.02
N SER A 69 6.50 -0.97 -0.66
CA SER A 69 7.86 -1.53 -0.45
C SER A 69 9.00 -0.56 -0.80
N LEU A 70 8.74 0.46 -1.62
CA LEU A 70 9.71 1.52 -1.92
C LEU A 70 9.74 2.60 -0.83
N LEU A 71 8.63 2.81 -0.13
CA LEU A 71 8.52 3.85 0.90
C LEU A 71 9.00 3.35 2.26
N VAL A 72 8.60 2.14 2.66
CA VAL A 72 8.91 1.60 3.97
C VAL A 72 9.41 0.17 3.81
N ASN A 73 10.47 -0.15 4.53
CA ASN A 73 11.03 -1.49 4.63
C ASN A 73 11.49 -1.75 6.07
N GLU A 74 11.97 -2.97 6.34
CA GLU A 74 12.42 -3.42 7.67
C GLU A 74 13.64 -2.66 8.21
N GLN A 75 14.35 -1.89 7.37
CA GLN A 75 15.54 -1.12 7.74
C GLN A 75 15.20 0.32 8.18
N MET A 76 13.91 0.69 8.19
CA MET A 76 13.48 1.98 8.70
C MET A 76 13.85 2.11 10.19
N THR A 77 14.55 3.18 10.52
CA THR A 77 14.92 3.52 11.90
C THR A 77 14.49 4.94 12.23
N PHE A 78 14.43 5.29 13.51
CA PHE A 78 14.18 6.65 13.93
C PHE A 78 14.94 6.96 15.22
N THR A 79 15.10 8.25 15.49
CA THR A 79 15.75 8.74 16.71
C THR A 79 15.02 9.97 17.22
N ILE A 80 14.87 10.08 18.54
CA ILE A 80 14.35 11.26 19.24
C ILE A 80 15.51 12.00 19.90
N ASP A 81 15.86 13.15 19.34
CA ASP A 81 16.98 13.96 19.80
C ASP A 81 16.77 14.46 21.24
N LYS A 82 17.82 14.36 22.06
CA LYS A 82 17.89 14.93 23.43
C LYS A 82 16.84 14.39 24.42
N ASN A 83 16.15 13.31 24.10
CA ASN A 83 15.16 12.69 24.98
C ASN A 83 15.21 11.16 24.92
N THR A 84 16.25 10.58 25.53
CA THR A 84 16.47 9.12 25.56
C THR A 84 15.31 8.37 26.21
N ALA A 85 14.64 8.95 27.21
CA ALA A 85 13.51 8.30 27.86
C ALA A 85 12.29 8.15 26.92
N ALA A 86 11.99 9.18 26.12
CA ALA A 86 10.96 9.08 25.07
C ALA A 86 11.40 8.11 23.97
N ASP A 87 12.66 8.19 23.55
CA ASP A 87 13.23 7.34 22.50
C ASP A 87 13.09 5.85 22.86
N ASP A 88 13.59 5.44 24.02
CA ASP A 88 13.54 4.05 24.50
C ASP A 88 12.09 3.56 24.63
N TYR A 89 11.19 4.40 25.16
CA TYR A 89 9.80 4.04 25.39
C TYR A 89 9.03 3.81 24.08
N VAL A 90 9.21 4.69 23.10
CA VAL A 90 8.53 4.58 21.80
C VAL A 90 9.09 3.40 21.00
N HIS A 91 10.40 3.13 21.09
CA HIS A 91 11.00 1.94 20.51
C HIS A 91 10.41 0.64 21.10
N ASP A 92 10.20 0.59 22.41
CA ASP A 92 9.52 -0.55 23.06
C ASP A 92 8.08 -0.73 22.56
N ILE A 93 7.31 0.36 22.45
CA ILE A 93 5.94 0.32 21.89
C ILE A 93 5.95 -0.16 20.45
N PHE A 94 6.83 0.37 19.60
CA PHE A 94 6.91 -0.03 18.19
C PHE A 94 7.30 -1.50 18.05
N SER A 95 8.22 -1.99 18.89
CA SER A 95 8.60 -3.40 18.94
C SER A 95 7.43 -4.29 19.35
N LYS A 96 6.73 -3.96 20.45
CA LYS A 96 5.56 -4.71 20.95
C LYS A 96 4.37 -4.72 20.01
N ASN A 97 4.29 -3.78 19.08
CA ASN A 97 3.23 -3.67 18.08
C ASN A 97 3.63 -4.26 16.72
N ASP A 98 4.83 -4.85 16.58
CA ASP A 98 5.41 -5.23 15.28
C ASP A 98 5.26 -4.09 14.24
N PHE A 99 5.53 -2.85 14.67
CA PHE A 99 5.06 -1.65 13.99
C PHE A 99 5.53 -1.59 12.53
N ILE A 100 6.83 -1.76 12.28
CA ILE A 100 7.40 -1.63 10.92
C ILE A 100 6.73 -2.59 9.94
N LYS A 101 6.60 -3.86 10.34
CA LYS A 101 5.96 -4.91 9.54
C LYS A 101 4.48 -4.62 9.29
N ASN A 102 3.76 -4.18 10.31
CA ASN A 102 2.35 -3.85 10.20
C ASN A 102 2.15 -2.59 9.35
N PHE A 103 2.98 -1.56 9.54
CA PHE A 103 2.89 -0.30 8.85
C PHE A 103 3.09 -0.45 7.35
N GLU A 104 4.10 -1.21 6.87
CA GLU A 104 4.26 -1.47 5.44
C GLU A 104 3.00 -2.10 4.83
N ARG A 105 2.44 -3.11 5.51
CA ARG A 105 1.22 -3.80 5.07
C ARG A 105 0.00 -2.87 5.01
N TYR A 106 -0.21 -2.05 6.03
CA TYR A 106 -1.35 -1.13 6.07
C TYR A 106 -1.14 0.07 5.14
N LEU A 107 0.11 0.50 4.91
CA LEU A 107 0.46 1.54 3.95
C LEU A 107 0.05 1.13 2.53
N GLU A 108 0.20 -0.14 2.15
CA GLU A 108 -0.34 -0.66 0.87
C GLU A 108 -1.83 -0.32 0.71
N SER A 109 -2.64 -0.59 1.74
CA SER A 109 -4.06 -0.26 1.73
C SER A 109 -4.33 1.25 1.76
N GLY A 110 -3.51 2.02 2.47
CA GLY A 110 -3.60 3.48 2.50
C GLY A 110 -3.35 4.12 1.13
N LEU A 111 -2.34 3.63 0.41
CA LEU A 111 -2.03 4.05 -0.96
C LEU A 111 -3.12 3.62 -1.95
N ALA A 112 -3.76 2.46 -1.73
CA ALA A 112 -4.82 1.95 -2.58
C ALA A 112 -6.15 2.69 -2.40
N LEU A 113 -6.48 3.09 -1.17
CA LEU A 113 -7.79 3.66 -0.82
C LEU A 113 -7.75 5.18 -0.64
N GLY A 114 -6.57 5.79 -0.61
CA GLY A 114 -6.40 7.25 -0.52
C GLY A 114 -6.23 7.79 0.89
N GLY A 115 -6.05 6.92 1.89
CA GLY A 115 -5.70 7.33 3.25
C GLY A 115 -5.66 6.20 4.26
N LEU A 116 -4.91 6.44 5.33
CA LEU A 116 -4.71 5.54 6.46
C LEU A 116 -4.67 6.36 7.74
N ALA A 117 -5.57 6.09 8.68
CA ALA A 117 -5.49 6.60 10.04
C ALA A 117 -4.75 5.61 10.94
N MET A 118 -3.88 6.11 11.80
CA MET A 118 -3.24 5.35 12.87
C MET A 118 -3.74 5.91 14.20
N ARG A 119 -4.43 5.08 14.98
CA ARG A 119 -5.06 5.48 16.24
C ARG A 119 -4.42 4.71 17.40
N PRO A 120 -3.60 5.36 18.24
CA PRO A 120 -3.16 4.80 19.50
C PRO A 120 -4.34 4.57 20.45
N TYR A 121 -4.34 3.45 21.16
CA TYR A 121 -5.27 3.14 22.24
C TYR A 121 -4.58 2.29 23.30
N VAL A 122 -5.17 2.20 24.49
CA VAL A 122 -4.64 1.37 25.57
C VAL A 122 -5.38 0.05 25.65
N ASP A 123 -4.63 -1.04 25.72
CA ASP A 123 -5.11 -2.39 25.97
C ASP A 123 -4.37 -2.96 27.19
N GLY A 124 -5.05 -3.02 28.33
CA GLY A 124 -4.43 -3.32 29.62
C GLY A 124 -3.41 -2.25 30.01
N ASP A 125 -2.15 -2.65 30.19
CA ASP A 125 -1.03 -1.75 30.53
C ASP A 125 -0.14 -1.43 29.31
N GLU A 126 -0.61 -1.72 28.09
CA GLU A 126 0.16 -1.50 26.86
C GLU A 126 -0.55 -0.56 25.89
N VAL A 127 0.23 0.34 25.27
CA VAL A 127 -0.26 1.14 24.14
C VAL A 127 -0.21 0.30 22.86
N LYS A 128 -1.35 0.21 22.19
CA LYS A 128 -1.52 -0.46 20.89
C LYS A 128 -1.89 0.55 19.81
N ILE A 129 -1.67 0.17 18.55
CA ILE A 129 -1.97 1.03 17.39
C ILE A 129 -3.00 0.34 16.50
N ALA A 130 -4.17 0.97 16.35
CA ALA A 130 -5.19 0.55 15.40
C ALA A 130 -4.96 1.23 14.05
N TYR A 131 -5.06 0.47 12.97
CA TYR A 131 -4.95 0.95 11.60
C TYR A 131 -6.34 1.05 10.98
N VAL A 132 -6.76 2.27 10.66
CA VAL A 132 -8.10 2.60 10.17
C VAL A 132 -8.00 3.00 8.72
N GLN A 133 -8.58 2.21 7.81
CA GLN A 133 -8.55 2.53 6.38
C GLN A 133 -9.60 3.58 6.00
N ALA A 134 -9.38 4.29 4.89
CA ALA A 134 -10.27 5.34 4.39
C ALA A 134 -11.78 4.98 4.28
N PRO A 135 -12.22 3.75 3.91
CA PRO A 135 -13.65 3.42 3.79
C PRO A 135 -14.44 3.53 5.11
N VAL A 136 -13.75 3.48 6.25
CA VAL A 136 -14.36 3.50 7.59
C VAL A 136 -13.95 4.74 8.40
N PHE A 137 -13.30 5.70 7.77
CA PHE A 137 -12.86 6.96 8.38
C PHE A 137 -13.67 8.14 7.80
N PHE A 138 -14.27 8.94 8.68
CA PHE A 138 -15.20 10.00 8.31
C PHE A 138 -14.78 11.34 8.92
N PRO A 139 -14.10 12.22 8.18
CA PRO A 139 -13.72 13.52 8.72
C PRO A 139 -14.95 14.37 9.06
N LEU A 140 -14.92 15.00 10.24
CA LEU A 140 -15.97 15.90 10.74
C LEU A 140 -15.53 17.36 10.61
N GLN A 141 -14.27 17.64 10.99
CA GLN A 141 -13.63 18.93 10.84
C GLN A 141 -12.22 18.73 10.26
N SER A 142 -11.89 19.60 9.32
CA SER A 142 -10.59 19.59 8.65
C SER A 142 -10.18 21.01 8.31
N ASN A 143 -8.89 21.27 8.38
CA ASN A 143 -8.28 22.48 7.86
C ASN A 143 -7.39 22.14 6.65
N ALA A 144 -6.66 23.13 6.13
CA ALA A 144 -5.81 22.95 4.95
C ALA A 144 -4.67 21.93 5.15
N ASN A 145 -4.27 21.71 6.40
CA ASN A 145 -3.14 20.86 6.75
C ASN A 145 -3.65 19.50 7.26
N ASP A 146 -4.62 19.49 8.19
CA ASP A 146 -4.94 18.32 9.00
C ASP A 146 -6.44 18.09 9.20
N ILE A 147 -6.79 16.87 9.61
CA ILE A 147 -8.14 16.48 10.04
C ILE A 147 -8.13 16.49 11.57
N SER A 148 -8.83 17.44 12.18
CA SER A 148 -8.84 17.62 13.64
C SER A 148 -9.92 16.80 14.33
N GLU A 149 -10.97 16.41 13.60
CA GLU A 149 -12.10 15.66 14.13
C GLU A 149 -12.56 14.63 13.10
N ALA A 150 -12.89 13.42 13.56
CA ALA A 150 -13.30 12.32 12.70
C ALA A 150 -14.24 11.37 13.43
N ALA A 151 -15.11 10.70 12.68
CA ALA A 151 -15.81 9.52 13.11
C ALA A 151 -15.13 8.28 12.53
N ILE A 152 -14.94 7.25 13.35
CA ILE A 152 -14.38 5.97 12.95
C ILE A 152 -15.47 4.91 13.10
N ALA A 153 -15.71 4.16 12.03
CA ALA A 153 -16.73 3.12 12.01
C ALA A 153 -16.11 1.73 12.18
N THR A 154 -16.63 0.97 13.14
CA THR A 154 -16.26 -0.44 13.34
C THR A 154 -17.48 -1.30 13.13
N LYS A 155 -17.39 -2.27 12.20
CA LYS A 155 -18.45 -3.25 11.95
C LYS A 155 -18.14 -4.58 12.64
N THR A 156 -19.10 -5.10 13.39
CA THR A 156 -19.05 -6.44 13.98
C THR A 156 -20.33 -7.20 13.71
N THR A 157 -20.30 -8.53 13.85
CA THR A 157 -21.47 -9.39 13.63
C THR A 157 -21.70 -10.29 14.81
N THR A 158 -22.97 -10.48 15.18
CA THR A 158 -23.40 -11.51 16.14
C THR A 158 -24.42 -12.43 15.48
N VAL A 159 -24.57 -13.64 16.02
CA VAL A 159 -25.61 -14.57 15.58
C VAL A 159 -26.72 -14.55 16.62
N GLU A 160 -27.91 -14.13 16.22
CA GLU A 160 -29.12 -14.16 17.06
C GLU A 160 -30.09 -15.21 16.48
N GLY A 161 -30.12 -16.40 17.09
CA GLY A 161 -30.92 -17.52 16.58
C GLY A 161 -30.36 -18.08 15.27
N GLN A 162 -31.05 -17.86 14.15
CA GLN A 162 -30.61 -18.27 12.80
C GLN A 162 -30.17 -17.09 11.93
N ASP A 163 -30.30 -15.86 12.41
CA ASP A 163 -30.03 -14.64 11.65
C ASP A 163 -28.70 -14.02 12.06
N THR A 164 -27.99 -13.47 11.07
CA THR A 164 -26.79 -12.66 11.30
C THR A 164 -27.22 -11.21 11.55
N VAL A 165 -26.78 -10.67 12.67
CA VAL A 165 -27.01 -9.27 13.05
C VAL A 165 -25.74 -8.48 12.84
N TYR A 166 -25.87 -7.34 12.18
CA TYR A 166 -24.77 -6.43 11.87
C TYR A 166 -24.80 -5.26 12.85
N TRP A 167 -23.68 -5.02 13.51
CA TRP A 167 -23.47 -3.92 14.44
C TRP A 167 -22.48 -2.93 13.85
N THR A 168 -22.79 -1.64 13.96
CA THR A 168 -21.88 -0.56 13.57
C THR A 168 -21.65 0.34 14.77
N LEU A 169 -20.43 0.34 15.31
CA LEU A 169 -19.98 1.30 16.30
C LEU A 169 -19.41 2.52 15.56
N LEU A 170 -19.94 3.71 15.85
CA LEU A 170 -19.39 4.98 15.42
C LEU A 170 -18.73 5.65 16.62
N GLU A 171 -17.41 5.82 16.54
CA GLU A 171 -16.62 6.51 17.53
C GLU A 171 -16.27 7.91 16.99
N PHE A 172 -16.82 8.95 17.60
CA PHE A 172 -16.61 10.34 17.20
C PHE A 172 -15.52 10.96 18.06
N HIS A 173 -14.48 11.44 17.39
CA HIS A 173 -13.38 12.20 17.97
C HIS A 173 -13.58 13.68 17.65
N SER A 174 -13.78 14.51 18.68
CA SER A 174 -14.04 15.94 18.54
C SER A 174 -13.42 16.77 19.67
N TRP A 175 -13.44 18.10 19.52
CA TRP A 175 -12.97 19.03 20.55
C TRP A 175 -14.13 19.81 21.17
N ASP A 176 -14.15 19.87 22.51
CA ASP A 176 -15.00 20.81 23.26
C ASP A 176 -14.12 21.82 24.01
N GLY A 177 -13.87 22.96 23.38
CA GLY A 177 -12.87 23.92 23.84
C GLY A 177 -11.46 23.31 23.81
N ASP A 178 -10.85 23.19 24.99
CA ASP A 178 -9.50 22.62 25.16
C ASP A 178 -9.52 21.12 25.52
N LYS A 179 -10.71 20.51 25.61
CA LYS A 179 -10.86 19.09 25.93
C LYS A 179 -11.08 18.25 24.70
N TYR A 180 -10.45 17.08 24.70
CA TYR A 180 -10.67 16.08 23.68
C TYR A 180 -11.83 15.16 24.08
N VAL A 181 -12.81 15.00 23.19
CA VAL A 181 -14.06 14.28 23.46
C VAL A 181 -14.19 13.08 22.53
N ILE A 182 -14.49 11.92 23.12
CA ILE A 182 -14.81 10.70 22.41
C ILE A 182 -16.27 10.32 22.72
N ASP A 183 -17.13 10.34 21.70
CA ASP A 183 -18.51 9.84 21.80
C ASP A 183 -18.65 8.50 21.08
N ASN A 184 -19.29 7.52 21.72
CA ASN A 184 -19.51 6.19 21.16
C ASN A 184 -21.00 5.95 20.90
N GLU A 185 -21.36 5.69 19.65
CA GLU A 185 -22.73 5.36 19.25
C GLU A 185 -22.81 3.98 18.59
N LEU A 186 -23.68 3.12 19.09
CA LEU A 186 -23.88 1.77 18.53
C LEU A 186 -25.17 1.69 17.72
N TYR A 187 -25.09 1.08 16.54
CA TYR A 187 -26.21 0.86 15.63
C TYR A 187 -26.35 -0.63 15.31
N ARG A 188 -27.60 -1.07 15.08
CA ARG A 188 -27.96 -2.47 14.80
C ARG A 188 -28.78 -2.58 13.53
N SER A 189 -28.43 -3.52 12.66
CA SER A 189 -29.12 -3.84 11.40
C SER A 189 -29.25 -5.35 11.17
N MET A 190 -30.30 -5.75 10.45
CA MET A 190 -30.44 -7.12 9.89
C MET A 190 -29.97 -7.18 8.42
N ASP A 191 -29.62 -6.04 7.83
CA ASP A 191 -29.10 -5.91 6.47
C ASP A 191 -27.64 -5.44 6.53
N GLU A 192 -26.74 -6.18 5.89
CA GLU A 192 -25.31 -5.89 5.79
C GLU A 192 -25.01 -4.49 5.21
N ASN A 193 -25.91 -4.02 4.32
CA ASN A 193 -25.74 -2.77 3.58
C ASN A 193 -26.35 -1.56 4.28
N ALA A 194 -27.02 -1.76 5.42
CA ALA A 194 -27.64 -0.68 6.18
C ALA A 194 -27.01 -0.57 7.57
N VAL A 195 -26.77 0.66 8.04
CA VAL A 195 -26.28 0.93 9.40
C VAL A 195 -27.33 0.57 10.45
N GLY A 196 -28.60 0.88 10.16
CA GLY A 196 -29.75 0.47 10.97
C GLY A 196 -30.09 1.46 12.08
N VAL A 197 -30.57 0.95 13.21
CA VAL A 197 -31.18 1.74 14.28
C VAL A 197 -30.23 1.86 15.47
N ARG A 198 -30.13 3.07 16.06
CA ARG A 198 -29.32 3.29 17.27
C ARG A 198 -29.78 2.41 18.44
N GLN A 199 -28.82 1.85 19.17
CA GLN A 199 -28.99 1.02 20.36
C GLN A 199 -28.09 1.53 21.49
N THR A 200 -28.34 1.07 22.72
CA THR A 200 -27.43 1.28 23.85
C THR A 200 -26.16 0.44 23.67
N LEU A 201 -25.01 0.91 24.16
CA LEU A 201 -23.75 0.16 24.07
C LEU A 201 -23.83 -1.24 24.72
N SER A 202 -24.59 -1.34 25.82
CA SER A 202 -24.88 -2.59 26.53
C SER A 202 -25.76 -3.60 25.76
N ALA A 203 -26.28 -3.23 24.59
CA ALA A 203 -27.06 -4.15 23.75
C ALA A 203 -26.17 -5.24 23.10
N ASN A 204 -24.85 -5.05 23.08
CA ASN A 204 -23.87 -6.02 22.61
C ASN A 204 -22.77 -6.19 23.67
N GLU A 205 -22.51 -7.43 24.09
CA GLU A 205 -21.52 -7.75 25.14
C GLU A 205 -20.12 -7.22 24.82
N ILE A 206 -19.75 -7.12 23.54
CA ILE A 206 -18.44 -6.59 23.09
C ILE A 206 -18.23 -5.13 23.51
N TYR A 207 -19.30 -4.33 23.56
CA TYR A 207 -19.25 -2.89 23.82
C TYR A 207 -19.85 -2.50 25.17
N ALA A 208 -20.23 -3.46 26.00
CA ALA A 208 -20.97 -3.20 27.23
C ALA A 208 -20.18 -2.34 28.25
N ASP A 209 -18.86 -2.48 28.28
CA ASP A 209 -17.97 -1.74 29.18
C ASP A 209 -17.42 -0.44 28.56
N LEU A 210 -17.80 -0.13 27.31
CA LEU A 210 -17.38 1.10 26.63
C LEU A 210 -18.20 2.30 27.13
N ALA A 211 -17.54 3.41 27.46
CA ALA A 211 -18.22 4.64 27.85
C ALA A 211 -18.89 5.30 26.63
N GLU A 212 -20.15 5.75 26.78
CA GLU A 212 -20.85 6.50 25.72
C GLU A 212 -20.19 7.87 25.44
N HIS A 213 -19.57 8.46 26.46
CA HIS A 213 -18.89 9.74 26.39
C HIS A 213 -17.66 9.74 27.30
N ALA A 214 -16.52 10.14 26.76
CA ALA A 214 -15.27 10.31 27.49
C ALA A 214 -14.64 11.66 27.17
N GLU A 215 -14.26 12.40 28.21
CA GLU A 215 -13.48 13.64 28.11
C GLU A 215 -12.03 13.37 28.55
N LEU A 216 -11.09 13.79 27.72
CA LEU A 216 -9.66 13.64 27.95
C LEU A 216 -9.00 15.03 27.97
N ASP A 217 -8.20 15.27 29.01
CA ASP A 217 -7.48 16.52 29.23
C ASP A 217 -6.03 16.44 28.72
N ASN A 218 -5.41 17.60 28.45
CA ASN A 218 -4.00 17.76 28.08
C ASN A 218 -3.56 17.16 26.73
N PHE A 219 -4.48 17.01 25.79
CA PHE A 219 -4.15 16.64 24.40
C PHE A 219 -3.89 17.89 23.56
N THR A 220 -2.87 17.84 22.70
CA THR A 220 -2.57 18.95 21.76
C THR A 220 -3.01 18.65 20.34
N ARG A 221 -3.34 17.39 20.07
CA ARG A 221 -3.71 16.84 18.76
C ARG A 221 -4.73 15.72 18.92
N PRO A 222 -5.42 15.33 17.84
CA PRO A 222 -6.35 14.22 17.90
C PRO A 222 -5.64 12.91 18.24
N LEU A 223 -6.35 11.98 18.88
CA LEU A 223 -5.87 10.62 19.18
C LEU A 223 -5.77 9.71 17.94
N PHE A 224 -5.65 10.30 16.76
CA PHE A 224 -5.42 9.62 15.50
C PHE A 224 -4.52 10.49 14.62
N VAL A 225 -3.75 9.84 13.76
CA VAL A 225 -2.96 10.50 12.71
C VAL A 225 -3.43 10.01 11.36
N TYR A 226 -3.87 10.92 10.50
CA TYR A 226 -4.40 10.58 9.18
C TYR A 226 -3.37 10.85 8.07
N LEU A 227 -2.77 9.78 7.56
CA LEU A 227 -1.84 9.80 6.44
C LEU A 227 -2.57 9.83 5.10
N LYS A 228 -2.22 10.79 4.24
CA LYS A 228 -2.69 10.89 2.85
C LYS A 228 -1.54 10.57 1.89
N PRO A 229 -1.78 9.78 0.82
CA PRO A 229 -0.84 9.68 -0.28
C PRO A 229 -0.53 11.08 -0.84
N PHE A 230 0.71 11.28 -1.31
CA PHE A 230 1.13 12.53 -1.91
C PHE A 230 0.26 12.86 -3.14
N GLY A 231 -0.07 14.13 -3.28
CA GLY A 231 -0.90 14.65 -4.37
C GLY A 231 -2.14 15.37 -3.86
N PHE A 232 -2.77 16.12 -4.75
CA PHE A 232 -3.98 16.87 -4.44
C PHE A 232 -5.23 16.11 -4.89
N ASN A 233 -6.33 16.22 -4.14
CA ASN A 233 -7.61 15.64 -4.55
C ASN A 233 -8.23 16.43 -5.70
N ASN A 234 -7.91 16.05 -6.94
CA ASN A 234 -8.46 16.64 -8.15
C ASN A 234 -9.87 16.14 -8.51
N ARG A 235 -10.39 15.11 -7.82
CA ARG A 235 -11.77 14.61 -7.99
C ARG A 235 -12.76 15.47 -7.22
N ASN A 236 -12.37 15.89 -6.02
CA ASN A 236 -13.07 16.87 -5.22
C ASN A 236 -12.06 17.77 -4.50
N ILE A 237 -11.90 18.98 -5.01
CA ILE A 237 -10.91 19.97 -4.51
C ILE A 237 -11.19 20.47 -3.08
N THR A 238 -12.40 20.22 -2.58
CA THR A 238 -12.82 20.58 -1.22
C THR A 238 -12.81 19.40 -0.26
N SER A 239 -12.55 18.19 -0.75
CA SER A 239 -12.54 16.99 0.07
C SER A 239 -11.30 16.93 0.94
N PRO A 240 -11.44 16.67 2.25
CA PRO A 240 -10.30 16.43 3.12
C PRO A 240 -9.67 15.05 2.91
N LEU A 241 -10.34 14.13 2.19
CA LEU A 241 -9.84 12.79 1.91
C LEU A 241 -8.81 12.82 0.77
N GLY A 242 -7.82 11.93 0.84
CA GLY A 242 -6.80 11.78 -0.21
C GLY A 242 -7.28 10.98 -1.42
N LEU A 243 -6.41 10.89 -2.41
CA LEU A 243 -6.58 10.04 -3.58
C LEU A 243 -5.73 8.79 -3.47
N SER A 244 -6.24 7.70 -4.02
CA SER A 244 -5.40 6.55 -4.34
C SER A 244 -4.31 6.95 -5.33
N ILE A 245 -3.14 6.33 -5.26
CA ILE A 245 -2.06 6.58 -6.23
C ILE A 245 -2.47 6.23 -7.68
N PHE A 246 -3.52 5.41 -7.85
CA PHE A 246 -4.05 5.04 -9.16
C PHE A 246 -5.40 5.69 -9.52
N ASP A 247 -5.96 6.56 -8.67
CA ASP A 247 -7.27 7.22 -8.94
C ASP A 247 -7.27 7.96 -10.29
N ASN A 248 -6.14 8.57 -10.65
CA ASN A 248 -5.96 9.27 -11.92
C ASN A 248 -5.63 8.34 -13.10
N ALA A 249 -5.19 7.12 -12.82
CA ALA A 249 -4.84 6.10 -13.81
C ALA A 249 -5.93 5.02 -13.99
N ARG A 250 -7.10 5.19 -13.37
CA ARG A 250 -8.19 4.18 -13.39
C ARG A 250 -8.63 3.78 -14.80
N SER A 251 -8.67 4.72 -15.74
CA SER A 251 -8.97 4.42 -17.15
C SER A 251 -7.92 3.55 -17.81
N THR A 252 -6.65 3.71 -17.44
CA THR A 252 -5.54 2.90 -17.94
C THR A 252 -5.60 1.50 -17.33
N LEU A 253 -5.86 1.40 -16.02
CA LEU A 253 -6.11 0.10 -15.36
C LEU A 253 -7.27 -0.66 -16.01
N ARG A 254 -8.35 0.04 -16.36
CA ARG A 254 -9.48 -0.55 -17.10
C ARG A 254 -9.04 -1.09 -18.47
N GLN A 255 -8.29 -0.30 -19.25
CA GLN A 255 -7.77 -0.73 -20.55
C GLN A 255 -6.86 -1.96 -20.44
N ILE A 256 -6.01 -2.02 -19.42
CA ILE A 256 -5.16 -3.19 -19.14
C ILE A 256 -6.04 -4.41 -18.87
N ASN A 257 -6.99 -4.30 -17.94
CA ASN A 257 -7.84 -5.43 -17.57
C ASN A 257 -8.72 -5.89 -18.75
N ASP A 258 -9.32 -4.96 -19.50
CA ASP A 258 -10.18 -5.30 -20.65
C ASP A 258 -9.39 -5.98 -21.77
N THR A 259 -8.17 -5.49 -22.04
CA THR A 259 -7.30 -6.10 -23.06
C THR A 259 -6.81 -7.47 -22.62
N TYR A 260 -6.49 -7.65 -21.34
CA TYR A 260 -6.08 -8.93 -20.78
C TYR A 260 -7.22 -9.96 -20.80
N ASP A 261 -8.43 -9.55 -20.44
CA ASP A 261 -9.64 -10.39 -20.52
C ASP A 261 -9.95 -10.81 -21.97
N GLN A 262 -9.86 -9.87 -22.92
CA GLN A 262 -10.01 -10.15 -24.34
C GLN A 262 -8.94 -11.12 -24.84
N PHE A 263 -7.69 -10.94 -24.42
CA PHE A 263 -6.59 -11.84 -24.79
C PHE A 263 -6.81 -13.25 -24.22
N HIS A 264 -7.23 -13.37 -22.96
CA HIS A 264 -7.61 -14.65 -22.36
C HIS A 264 -8.72 -15.34 -23.17
N TRP A 265 -9.73 -14.58 -23.58
CA TRP A 265 -10.84 -15.09 -24.39
C TRP A 265 -10.41 -15.48 -25.81
N GLU A 266 -9.53 -14.72 -26.44
CA GLU A 266 -8.94 -15.04 -27.74
C GLU A 266 -8.17 -16.37 -27.66
N VAL A 267 -7.34 -16.56 -26.63
CA VAL A 267 -6.61 -17.82 -26.42
C VAL A 267 -7.57 -18.99 -26.22
N LYS A 268 -8.64 -18.80 -25.44
CA LYS A 268 -9.67 -19.82 -25.22
C LYS A 268 -10.43 -20.16 -26.50
N MET A 269 -10.75 -19.16 -27.32
CA MET A 269 -11.48 -19.34 -28.58
C MET A 269 -10.59 -19.88 -29.70
N GLY A 270 -9.31 -19.51 -29.71
CA GLY A 270 -8.27 -19.96 -30.64
C GLY A 270 -7.76 -21.37 -30.36
N GLN A 271 -8.26 -22.04 -29.33
CA GLN A 271 -8.05 -23.47 -29.16
C GLN A 271 -8.50 -24.21 -30.42
N ARG A 272 -7.69 -25.16 -30.88
CA ARG A 272 -7.91 -25.87 -32.16
C ARG A 272 -9.30 -26.51 -32.18
N ARG A 273 -10.08 -26.17 -33.20
CA ARG A 273 -11.37 -26.80 -33.46
C ARG A 273 -11.29 -27.50 -34.80
N VAL A 274 -11.67 -28.77 -34.78
CA VAL A 274 -11.61 -29.64 -35.94
C VAL A 274 -13.02 -30.05 -36.31
N MET A 275 -13.37 -29.89 -37.59
CA MET A 275 -14.61 -30.42 -38.13
C MET A 275 -14.39 -31.88 -38.53
N VAL A 276 -15.25 -32.77 -38.04
CA VAL A 276 -15.22 -34.23 -38.26
C VAL A 276 -16.59 -34.69 -38.81
N PRO A 277 -16.69 -35.71 -39.65
CA PRO A 277 -17.99 -36.29 -40.03
C PRO A 277 -18.76 -36.91 -38.85
N GLU A 278 -20.08 -36.76 -38.81
CA GLU A 278 -20.95 -37.30 -37.74
C GLU A 278 -20.82 -38.84 -37.60
N SER A 279 -20.52 -39.52 -38.72
CA SER A 279 -20.27 -40.97 -38.80
C SER A 279 -19.11 -41.46 -37.94
N LEU A 280 -18.14 -40.60 -37.60
CA LEU A 280 -16.99 -40.94 -36.74
C LEU A 280 -17.25 -40.71 -35.25
N THR A 281 -18.38 -40.10 -34.89
CA THR A 281 -18.73 -39.74 -33.49
C THR A 281 -19.77 -40.67 -32.86
N LYS A 282 -20.33 -41.59 -33.64
CA LYS A 282 -21.34 -42.57 -33.19
C LYS A 282 -20.68 -43.94 -33.02
N MET A 283 -20.67 -44.48 -31.80
CA MET A 283 -20.39 -45.88 -31.55
C MET A 283 -21.65 -46.59 -31.02
N VAL A 284 -21.76 -47.88 -31.34
CA VAL A 284 -22.84 -48.75 -30.87
C VAL A 284 -22.31 -49.50 -29.64
N ASN A 285 -23.00 -49.41 -28.50
CA ASN A 285 -22.62 -50.19 -27.32
C ASN A 285 -22.91 -51.69 -27.52
N GLU A 286 -22.48 -52.52 -26.57
CA GLU A 286 -22.73 -53.98 -26.57
C GLU A 286 -24.24 -54.36 -26.60
N ARG A 287 -25.15 -53.41 -26.40
CA ARG A 287 -26.61 -53.60 -26.44
C ARG A 287 -27.28 -53.11 -27.72
N GLY A 288 -26.51 -52.62 -28.70
CA GLY A 288 -27.06 -52.15 -29.97
C GLY A 288 -27.61 -50.71 -29.94
N GLU A 289 -27.38 -49.97 -28.86
CA GLU A 289 -27.82 -48.58 -28.72
C GLU A 289 -26.70 -47.63 -29.17
N PHE A 290 -27.06 -46.60 -29.93
CA PHE A 290 -26.13 -45.52 -30.28
C PHE A 290 -25.82 -44.72 -29.02
N VAL A 291 -24.56 -44.74 -28.60
CA VAL A 291 -24.09 -43.94 -27.47
C VAL A 291 -23.13 -42.89 -28.01
N GLN A 292 -23.42 -41.64 -27.67
CA GLN A 292 -22.51 -40.53 -27.92
C GLN A 292 -21.34 -40.68 -26.94
N PHE A 293 -20.15 -41.02 -27.42
CA PHE A 293 -18.94 -40.96 -26.58
C PHE A 293 -18.50 -39.50 -26.57
N PHE A 294 -18.80 -38.77 -25.49
CA PHE A 294 -18.46 -37.36 -25.37
C PHE A 294 -17.80 -37.07 -24.04
N ASP A 295 -16.64 -36.43 -24.13
CA ASP A 295 -15.92 -35.83 -23.01
C ASP A 295 -16.06 -34.31 -23.16
N THR A 296 -16.77 -33.68 -22.22
CA THR A 296 -16.97 -32.23 -22.17
C THR A 296 -15.66 -31.45 -22.00
N ASP A 297 -14.57 -32.12 -21.60
CA ASP A 297 -13.25 -31.53 -21.42
C ASP A 297 -12.36 -31.65 -22.69
N GLN A 298 -12.87 -32.22 -23.79
CA GLN A 298 -12.16 -32.29 -25.07
C GLN A 298 -12.60 -31.20 -26.06
N ASN A 299 -11.62 -30.39 -26.50
CA ASN A 299 -11.79 -29.18 -27.31
C ASN A 299 -12.13 -29.42 -28.81
N VAL A 300 -13.17 -30.19 -29.14
CA VAL A 300 -13.63 -30.36 -30.53
C VAL A 300 -15.16 -30.54 -30.49
N TYR A 301 -16.00 -29.74 -31.16
CA TYR A 301 -16.62 -30.15 -32.44
C TYR A 301 -17.84 -29.29 -32.86
N VAL A 302 -18.09 -29.14 -34.16
CA VAL A 302 -19.40 -28.81 -34.77
C VAL A 302 -19.67 -29.82 -35.90
N GLY A 303 -20.80 -30.53 -35.84
CA GLY A 303 -21.19 -31.50 -36.86
C GLY A 303 -21.97 -30.88 -37.99
N LEU A 304 -21.52 -31.13 -39.22
CA LEU A 304 -22.22 -30.78 -40.45
C LEU A 304 -22.77 -32.05 -41.08
N ASN A 305 -24.07 -32.04 -41.41
CA ASN A 305 -24.68 -33.06 -42.26
C ASN A 305 -24.13 -32.88 -43.69
N GLY A 306 -23.08 -33.62 -44.02
CA GLY A 306 -22.55 -33.77 -45.37
C GLY A 306 -22.64 -35.22 -45.84
N ASP A 307 -22.73 -35.41 -47.17
CA ASP A 307 -22.78 -36.74 -47.82
C ASP A 307 -21.65 -37.66 -47.33
N MET A 308 -21.96 -38.96 -47.23
CA MET A 308 -21.09 -40.02 -46.66
C MET A 308 -19.71 -40.18 -47.33
N ASP A 309 -19.46 -39.53 -48.46
CA ASP A 309 -18.23 -39.68 -49.25
C ASP A 309 -17.13 -38.64 -48.96
N ASP A 310 -17.40 -37.58 -48.18
CA ASP A 310 -16.41 -36.53 -47.89
C ASP A 310 -15.87 -36.65 -46.46
N SER A 311 -14.76 -37.38 -46.32
CA SER A 311 -14.06 -37.63 -45.04
C SER A 311 -13.10 -36.51 -44.65
N THR A 312 -13.30 -35.30 -45.17
CA THR A 312 -12.29 -34.24 -45.06
C THR A 312 -12.34 -33.56 -43.69
N ILE A 313 -11.32 -33.81 -42.89
CA ILE A 313 -11.09 -33.10 -41.63
C ILE A 313 -10.68 -31.66 -41.96
N THR A 314 -11.50 -30.69 -41.59
CA THR A 314 -11.20 -29.26 -41.84
C THR A 314 -10.78 -28.58 -40.55
N ASP A 315 -9.61 -27.94 -40.55
CA ASP A 315 -9.17 -27.07 -39.46
C ASP A 315 -9.92 -25.73 -39.53
N LEU A 316 -10.60 -25.37 -38.44
CA LEU A 316 -11.35 -24.14 -38.31
C LEU A 316 -10.65 -23.12 -37.39
N SER A 317 -9.41 -23.39 -37.00
CA SER A 317 -8.64 -22.48 -36.14
C SER A 317 -8.22 -21.21 -36.88
N THR A 318 -8.20 -20.10 -36.16
CA THR A 318 -7.65 -18.82 -36.61
C THR A 318 -6.41 -18.53 -35.78
N ASP A 319 -5.39 -17.93 -36.39
CA ASP A 319 -4.18 -17.53 -35.69
C ASP A 319 -4.51 -16.55 -34.55
N ILE A 320 -3.99 -16.83 -33.36
CA ILE A 320 -4.16 -15.98 -32.18
C ILE A 320 -3.30 -14.72 -32.36
N ARG A 321 -3.91 -13.54 -32.22
CA ARG A 321 -3.25 -12.22 -32.31
C ARG A 321 -2.40 -11.88 -31.07
N ALA A 322 -1.61 -12.83 -30.59
CA ALA A 322 -0.89 -12.74 -29.33
C ALA A 322 0.07 -11.53 -29.28
N ASP A 323 0.82 -11.31 -30.36
CA ASP A 323 1.80 -10.22 -30.43
C ASP A 323 1.15 -8.84 -30.29
N GLN A 324 0.02 -8.61 -30.96
CA GLN A 324 -0.70 -7.33 -30.87
C GLN A 324 -1.26 -7.09 -29.46
N PHE A 325 -1.78 -8.14 -28.81
CA PHE A 325 -2.26 -8.04 -27.43
C PHE A 325 -1.12 -7.75 -26.45
N ILE A 326 0.00 -8.46 -26.55
CA ILE A 326 1.17 -8.26 -25.68
C ILE A 326 1.73 -6.84 -25.85
N GLN A 327 1.89 -6.37 -27.09
CA GLN A 327 2.35 -5.00 -27.36
C GLN A 327 1.41 -3.94 -26.79
N SER A 328 0.08 -4.14 -26.94
CA SER A 328 -0.92 -3.21 -26.40
C SER A 328 -0.90 -3.17 -24.87
N ILE A 329 -0.83 -4.34 -24.22
CA ILE A 329 -0.75 -4.45 -22.76
C ILE A 329 0.52 -3.77 -22.24
N ASN A 330 1.68 -4.02 -22.85
CA ASN A 330 2.93 -3.36 -22.47
C ASN A 330 2.85 -1.83 -22.62
N GLN A 331 2.26 -1.31 -23.70
CA GLN A 331 2.06 0.13 -23.89
C GLN A 331 1.16 0.74 -22.79
N PHE A 332 0.09 0.04 -22.41
CA PHE A 332 -0.78 0.50 -21.32
C PHE A 332 -0.08 0.42 -19.96
N ILE A 333 0.75 -0.59 -19.71
CA ILE A 333 1.56 -0.69 -18.49
C ILE A 333 2.58 0.46 -18.43
N SER A 334 3.29 0.77 -19.51
CA SER A 334 4.21 1.93 -19.52
C SER A 334 3.50 3.26 -19.32
N THR A 335 2.25 3.37 -19.82
CA THR A 335 1.40 4.53 -19.54
C THR A 335 1.01 4.61 -18.06
N LEU A 336 0.68 3.47 -17.45
CA LEU A 336 0.37 3.38 -16.01
C LEU A 336 1.58 3.80 -15.17
N GLU A 337 2.77 3.28 -15.47
CA GLU A 337 4.02 3.63 -14.79
C GLU A 337 4.20 5.15 -14.75
N MET A 338 4.16 5.79 -15.93
CA MET A 338 4.30 7.24 -16.08
C MET A 338 3.23 8.02 -15.30
N GLN A 339 1.95 7.61 -15.37
CA GLN A 339 0.86 8.27 -14.65
C GLN A 339 1.00 8.18 -13.12
N THR A 340 1.64 7.13 -12.63
CA THR A 340 1.81 6.84 -11.20
C THR A 340 3.17 7.30 -10.66
N GLY A 341 3.97 7.98 -11.48
CA GLY A 341 5.30 8.47 -11.09
C GLY A 341 6.35 7.37 -10.95
N LEU A 342 6.14 6.23 -11.60
CA LEU A 342 7.13 5.16 -11.73
C LEU A 342 7.88 5.29 -13.06
N SER A 343 9.12 4.82 -13.05
CA SER A 343 9.99 4.84 -14.22
C SER A 343 9.61 3.74 -15.20
N ALA A 344 9.76 4.00 -16.49
CA ALA A 344 9.42 3.05 -17.54
C ALA A 344 10.20 1.74 -17.37
N GLY A 345 9.55 0.58 -17.56
CA GLY A 345 10.20 -0.71 -17.39
C GLY A 345 10.18 -1.28 -15.98
N THR A 346 9.42 -0.66 -15.06
CA THR A 346 9.22 -1.20 -13.69
C THR A 346 8.41 -2.49 -13.70
N PHE A 347 7.40 -2.57 -14.58
CA PHE A 347 6.46 -3.65 -14.78
C PHE A 347 6.39 -4.12 -16.23
N SER A 348 6.63 -3.22 -17.20
CA SER A 348 6.58 -3.60 -18.62
C SER A 348 7.74 -4.52 -18.98
N PHE A 349 7.46 -5.61 -19.70
CA PHE A 349 8.48 -6.55 -20.14
C PHE A 349 9.07 -6.10 -21.49
N ASP A 350 10.38 -5.84 -21.51
CA ASP A 350 11.13 -5.66 -22.74
C ASP A 350 12.29 -6.65 -22.81
N ALA A 351 12.10 -7.73 -23.59
CA ALA A 351 13.12 -8.74 -23.83
C ALA A 351 14.30 -8.22 -24.67
N ALA A 352 14.19 -7.02 -25.27
CA ALA A 352 15.24 -6.42 -26.09
C ALA A 352 16.30 -5.65 -25.28
N ASN A 353 16.00 -5.30 -24.02
CA ASN A 353 16.96 -4.62 -23.15
C ASN A 353 17.86 -5.66 -22.46
N GLY A 354 19.02 -5.93 -23.08
CA GLY A 354 20.13 -6.65 -22.45
C GLY A 354 20.60 -5.98 -21.14
N LEU A 355 21.59 -6.58 -20.46
CA LEU A 355 22.21 -6.06 -19.23
C LEU A 355 22.50 -4.55 -19.35
N LYS A 356 21.63 -3.72 -18.78
CA LYS A 356 21.75 -2.25 -18.78
C LYS A 356 22.90 -1.84 -17.89
N THR A 357 23.60 -0.78 -18.26
CA THR A 357 24.69 -0.23 -17.45
C THR A 357 24.11 0.50 -16.23
N ALA A 358 24.77 0.44 -15.07
CA ALA A 358 24.25 0.98 -13.80
C ALA A 358 23.84 2.47 -13.88
N THR A 359 24.51 3.25 -14.73
CA THR A 359 24.25 4.69 -14.90
C THR A 359 22.95 5.00 -15.65
N GLU A 360 22.54 4.12 -16.58
CA GLU A 360 21.24 4.21 -17.26
C GLU A 360 20.11 3.86 -16.29
N VAL A 361 20.33 2.86 -15.43
CA VAL A 361 19.36 2.45 -14.39
C VAL A 361 19.09 3.58 -13.39
N VAL A 362 20.11 4.37 -13.01
CA VAL A 362 19.94 5.51 -12.07
C VAL A 362 19.22 6.70 -12.73
N SER A 363 19.54 7.01 -13.99
CA SER A 363 18.90 8.12 -14.70
C SER A 363 17.45 7.82 -15.05
N GLU A 364 17.16 6.56 -15.41
CA GLU A 364 15.81 6.07 -15.69
C GLU A 364 14.96 6.08 -14.39
N ASN A 365 15.55 5.72 -13.23
CA ASN A 365 14.86 5.70 -11.93
C ASN A 365 14.62 7.06 -11.25
N SER A 366 15.01 8.18 -11.87
CA SER A 366 14.87 9.52 -11.27
C SER A 366 13.41 9.88 -10.96
N MET A 367 12.47 9.50 -11.83
CA MET A 367 11.03 9.74 -11.60
C MET A 367 10.53 8.97 -10.38
N THR A 368 10.87 7.69 -10.29
CA THR A 368 10.52 6.85 -9.13
C THR A 368 11.06 7.45 -7.84
N TYR A 369 12.31 7.95 -7.86
CA TYR A 369 12.94 8.57 -6.69
C TYR A 369 12.22 9.85 -6.24
N GLN A 370 11.86 10.74 -7.18
CA GLN A 370 11.12 11.97 -6.86
C GLN A 370 9.74 11.68 -6.28
N THR A 371 9.02 10.72 -6.87
CA THR A 371 7.71 10.27 -6.38
C THR A 371 7.84 9.68 -4.98
N ARG A 372 8.81 8.79 -4.77
CA ARG A 372 9.11 8.19 -3.46
C ARG A 372 9.35 9.26 -2.40
N ASN A 373 10.26 10.21 -2.65
CA ASN A 373 10.58 11.27 -1.69
C ASN A 373 9.37 12.16 -1.37
N SER A 374 8.52 12.42 -2.35
CA SER A 374 7.30 13.22 -2.14
C SER A 374 6.31 12.50 -1.21
N HIS A 375 6.16 11.18 -1.36
CA HIS A 375 5.38 10.36 -0.43
C HIS A 375 6.05 10.24 0.94
N LEU A 376 7.38 10.07 1.00
CA LEU A 376 8.12 9.97 2.26
C LEU A 376 7.96 11.19 3.15
N ASN A 377 7.92 12.41 2.60
CA ASN A 377 7.66 13.61 3.39
C ASN A 377 6.34 13.54 4.18
N ASN A 378 5.27 13.01 3.56
CA ASN A 378 3.99 12.84 4.23
C ASN A 378 4.03 11.69 5.25
N VAL A 379 4.71 10.59 4.90
CA VAL A 379 4.89 9.44 5.79
C VAL A 379 5.68 9.84 7.04
N GLU A 380 6.83 10.48 6.88
CA GLU A 380 7.67 10.97 7.97
C GLU A 380 6.90 11.89 8.91
N ARG A 381 6.19 12.89 8.37
CA ARG A 381 5.34 13.78 9.16
C ARG A 381 4.31 13.00 9.98
N ALA A 382 3.61 12.05 9.36
CA ALA A 382 2.61 11.24 10.05
C ALA A 382 3.23 10.35 11.15
N LEU A 383 4.43 9.80 10.92
CA LEU A 383 5.12 9.00 11.92
C LEU A 383 5.61 9.86 13.09
N GLN A 384 6.13 11.06 12.85
CA GLN A 384 6.50 12.00 13.91
C GLN A 384 5.28 12.39 14.75
N GLU A 385 4.13 12.65 14.11
CA GLU A 385 2.88 12.94 14.81
C GLU A 385 2.38 11.75 15.62
N LEU A 386 2.54 10.54 15.11
CA LEU A 386 2.15 9.30 15.80
C LEU A 386 2.95 9.11 17.08
N VAL A 387 4.28 9.33 17.02
CA VAL A 387 5.16 9.26 18.19
C VAL A 387 4.71 10.22 19.28
N VAL A 388 4.40 11.48 18.93
CA VAL A 388 3.89 12.46 19.90
C VAL A 388 2.53 12.03 20.45
N THR A 389 1.62 11.55 19.61
CA THR A 389 0.27 11.09 20.02
C THR A 389 0.33 9.91 20.98
N ILE A 390 1.26 8.97 20.76
CA ILE A 390 1.51 7.83 21.64
C ILE A 390 1.97 8.31 23.02
N LEU A 391 2.89 9.27 23.07
CA LEU A 391 3.40 9.81 24.33
C LEU A 391 2.33 10.62 25.07
N GLU A 392 1.52 11.41 24.38
CA GLU A 392 0.37 12.11 24.98
C GLU A 392 -0.62 11.13 25.60
N LEU A 393 -0.99 10.07 24.89
CA LEU A 393 -1.87 9.02 25.41
C LEU A 393 -1.25 8.30 26.62
N ALA A 394 0.01 7.90 26.51
CA ALA A 394 0.71 7.21 27.59
C ALA A 394 0.84 8.09 28.84
N THR A 395 1.04 9.40 28.70
CA THR A 395 1.07 10.33 29.83
C THR A 395 -0.31 10.52 30.45
N ALA A 396 -1.37 10.62 29.65
CA ALA A 396 -2.74 10.74 30.16
C ALA A 396 -3.14 9.51 31.01
N GLU A 397 -2.71 8.32 30.61
CA GLU A 397 -2.96 7.06 31.31
C GLU A 397 -1.93 6.74 32.41
N GLY A 398 -0.95 7.62 32.62
CA GLY A 398 0.08 7.45 33.66
C GLY A 398 1.11 6.36 33.37
N LEU A 399 1.21 5.89 32.13
CA LEU A 399 2.20 4.90 31.66
C LEU A 399 3.56 5.54 31.32
N TYR A 400 3.58 6.84 31.00
CA TYR A 400 4.79 7.61 30.69
C TYR A 400 4.84 8.92 31.49
N HIS A 401 6.02 9.23 32.06
CA HIS A 401 6.22 10.39 32.94
C HIS A 401 7.33 11.35 32.48
N GLY A 402 7.91 11.13 31.30
CA GLY A 402 8.94 12.00 30.76
C GLY A 402 8.36 13.20 29.99
N ASP A 403 9.26 14.06 29.50
CA ASP A 403 8.88 15.18 28.64
C ASP A 403 8.47 14.68 27.25
N ILE A 404 7.45 15.30 26.66
CA ILE A 404 7.02 14.97 25.30
C ILE A 404 7.89 15.76 24.30
N PRO A 405 8.58 15.10 23.35
CA PRO A 405 9.43 15.76 22.35
C PRO A 405 8.58 16.57 21.37
N LYS A 406 9.19 17.57 20.73
CA LYS A 406 8.54 18.27 19.61
C LYS A 406 8.67 17.44 18.35
N ILE A 407 7.73 17.60 17.42
CA ILE A 407 7.74 16.92 16.11
C ILE A 407 9.11 17.04 15.41
N GLY A 408 9.76 18.21 15.47
CA GLY A 408 11.04 18.46 14.82
C GLY A 408 12.27 17.83 15.49
N ASP A 409 12.11 17.28 16.70
CA ASP A 409 13.19 16.56 17.40
C ASP A 409 13.19 15.06 17.03
N ILE A 410 12.20 14.59 16.25
CA ILE A 410 12.05 13.19 15.84
C ILE A 410 12.50 13.07 14.40
N GLN A 411 13.51 12.24 14.12
CA GLN A 411 14.05 12.05 12.78
C GLN A 411 13.90 10.59 12.34
N PHE A 412 13.38 10.36 11.14
CA PHE A 412 13.27 9.03 10.55
C PHE A 412 14.32 8.83 9.45
N ASN A 413 14.87 7.62 9.36
CA ASN A 413 15.73 7.19 8.27
C ASN A 413 15.07 5.99 7.56
N PHE A 414 14.83 6.13 6.25
CA PHE A 414 14.09 5.16 5.42
C PHE A 414 14.99 4.28 4.52
N ASP A 415 16.31 4.29 4.75
CA ASP A 415 17.34 3.57 3.98
C ASP A 415 17.22 3.71 2.44
N ASP A 416 17.96 4.68 1.90
CA ASP A 416 18.02 4.99 0.46
C ASP A 416 19.01 4.09 -0.33
N GLY A 417 19.54 3.02 0.29
CA GLY A 417 20.63 2.20 -0.24
C GLY A 417 20.36 1.54 -1.60
N VAL A 418 19.09 1.38 -2.00
CA VAL A 418 18.69 0.79 -3.29
C VAL A 418 18.79 1.81 -4.45
N PHE A 419 18.70 3.11 -4.17
CA PHE A 419 18.63 4.17 -5.19
C PHE A 419 19.89 5.02 -5.30
N THR A 420 20.79 4.91 -4.34
CA THR A 420 22.05 5.63 -4.32
C THR A 420 23.17 4.75 -4.90
N ASP A 421 23.62 5.06 -6.12
CA ASP A 421 24.81 4.41 -6.67
C ASP A 421 26.02 4.87 -5.86
N LYS A 422 26.48 4.00 -4.96
CA LYS A 422 27.66 4.23 -4.13
C LYS A 422 28.90 4.57 -4.96
N ASN A 423 28.99 4.12 -6.22
CA ASN A 423 30.10 4.50 -7.11
C ASN A 423 29.98 5.94 -7.60
N VAL A 424 28.77 6.42 -7.91
CA VAL A 424 28.54 7.82 -8.31
C VAL A 424 28.79 8.76 -7.14
N GLN A 425 28.29 8.41 -5.94
CA GLN A 425 28.58 9.17 -4.74
C GLN A 425 30.08 9.18 -4.41
N LEU A 426 30.75 8.02 -4.46
CA LEU A 426 32.19 7.93 -4.27
C LEU A 426 32.95 8.79 -5.28
N THR A 427 32.54 8.78 -6.55
CA THR A 427 33.16 9.60 -7.60
C THR A 427 32.96 11.09 -7.33
N TYR A 428 31.73 11.53 -7.02
CA TYR A 428 31.41 12.92 -6.70
C TYR A 428 32.19 13.42 -5.49
N TYR A 429 32.16 12.67 -4.39
CA TYR A 429 32.83 13.06 -3.15
C TYR A 429 34.35 12.99 -3.27
N THR A 430 34.90 12.01 -4.00
CA THR A 430 36.33 11.97 -4.34
C THR A 430 36.73 13.23 -5.12
N GLN A 431 35.97 13.61 -6.15
CA GLN A 431 36.23 14.81 -6.93
C GLN A 431 36.12 16.09 -6.08
N ALA A 432 35.11 16.18 -5.21
CA ALA A 432 34.90 17.34 -4.34
C ALA A 432 36.02 17.47 -3.28
N VAL A 433 36.52 16.36 -2.73
CA VAL A 433 37.69 16.36 -1.84
C VAL A 433 38.94 16.77 -2.61
N SER A 434 39.19 16.20 -3.79
CA SER A 434 40.34 16.56 -4.64
C SER A 434 40.31 18.04 -5.07
N ALA A 435 39.12 18.61 -5.26
CA ALA A 435 38.92 20.03 -5.58
C ALA A 435 38.98 20.96 -4.35
N GLY A 436 39.12 20.42 -3.14
CA GLY A 436 39.16 21.20 -1.89
C GLY A 436 37.82 21.81 -1.48
N LEU A 437 36.71 21.33 -2.02
CA LEU A 437 35.37 21.85 -1.75
C LEU A 437 34.75 21.30 -0.45
N ILE A 438 35.20 20.14 0.01
CA ILE A 438 34.72 19.47 1.22
C ILE A 438 35.88 18.80 1.98
N SER A 439 35.69 18.59 3.29
CA SER A 439 36.67 17.86 4.11
C SER A 439 36.55 16.34 3.89
N LYS A 440 37.67 15.63 4.07
CA LYS A 440 37.70 14.15 4.07
C LYS A 440 36.72 13.55 5.07
N LYS A 441 36.61 14.15 6.26
CA LYS A 441 35.62 13.77 7.29
C LYS A 441 34.20 13.77 6.74
N ARG A 442 33.79 14.88 6.12
CA ARG A 442 32.43 15.05 5.61
C ARG A 442 32.15 14.15 4.40
N ALA A 443 33.17 13.84 3.61
CA ALA A 443 33.08 12.86 2.54
C ALA A 443 32.87 11.45 3.09
N ILE A 444 33.64 11.02 4.10
CA ILE A 444 33.51 9.70 4.74
C ILE A 444 32.13 9.51 5.36
N MET A 445 31.67 10.50 6.14
CA MET A 445 30.31 10.50 6.71
C MET A 445 29.25 10.28 5.63
N LYS A 446 29.39 10.89 4.45
CA LYS A 446 28.38 10.83 3.39
C LYS A 446 28.51 9.63 2.46
N ILE A 447 29.72 9.11 2.22
CA ILE A 447 29.94 7.93 1.39
C ILE A 447 29.55 6.65 2.14
N LEU A 448 29.89 6.59 3.43
CA LEU A 448 29.70 5.40 4.27
C LEU A 448 28.45 5.46 5.15
N ASP A 449 27.73 6.58 5.13
CA ASP A 449 26.53 6.84 5.95
C ASP A 449 26.76 6.62 7.45
N VAL A 450 27.91 7.08 7.94
CA VAL A 450 28.35 6.94 9.34
C VAL A 450 28.20 8.25 10.10
N GLN A 451 27.98 8.14 11.41
CA GLN A 451 27.91 9.29 12.32
C GLN A 451 29.28 9.99 12.45
N GLU A 452 29.28 11.22 12.97
CA GLU A 452 30.49 12.05 13.01
C GLU A 452 31.63 11.42 13.84
N ASN A 453 31.29 10.74 14.94
CA ASN A 453 32.25 10.02 15.78
C ASN A 453 32.89 8.86 15.01
N GLU A 454 32.09 8.01 14.37
CA GLU A 454 32.58 6.87 13.59
C GLU A 454 33.40 7.31 12.36
N ALA A 455 33.04 8.42 11.73
CA ALA A 455 33.85 9.01 10.66
C ALA A 455 35.23 9.52 11.12
N LEU A 456 35.36 9.92 12.39
CA LEU A 456 36.65 10.31 12.96
C LEU A 456 37.53 9.09 13.22
N ASP A 457 36.95 7.99 13.70
CA ASP A 457 37.65 6.73 13.92
C ASP A 457 38.21 6.19 12.59
N ILE A 458 37.40 6.18 11.52
CA ILE A 458 37.84 5.77 10.18
C ILE A 458 38.95 6.67 9.64
N LEU A 459 38.88 7.98 9.90
CA LEU A 459 39.96 8.90 9.51
C LEU A 459 41.27 8.61 10.23
N GLN A 460 41.18 8.19 11.50
CA GLN A 460 42.33 7.81 12.29
C GLN A 460 42.93 6.49 11.80
N GLU A 461 42.10 5.48 11.50
CA GLU A 461 42.56 4.23 10.88
C GLU A 461 43.30 4.49 9.57
N ILE A 462 42.75 5.36 8.70
CA ILE A 462 43.42 5.75 7.44
C ILE A 462 44.75 6.46 7.71
N ALA A 463 44.84 7.27 8.77
CA ALA A 463 46.08 7.95 9.14
C ALA A 463 47.14 6.93 9.60
N ASP A 464 46.75 5.99 10.46
CA ASP A 464 47.60 4.93 10.99
C ASP A 464 48.08 3.97 9.88
N GLU A 465 47.25 3.69 8.87
CA GLU A 465 47.65 2.92 7.67
C GLU A 465 48.62 3.68 6.75
N SER A 466 48.59 5.01 6.78
CA SER A 466 49.40 5.88 5.92
C SER A 466 50.77 6.25 6.53
N GLU A 467 51.02 5.90 7.80
CA GLU A 467 52.34 6.07 8.40
C GLU A 467 53.33 5.13 7.70
N PRO A 468 54.41 5.66 7.08
CA PRO A 468 55.43 4.81 6.50
C PRO A 468 56.11 4.02 7.62
N VAL A 469 56.19 2.70 7.47
CA VAL A 469 57.08 1.88 8.29
C VAL A 469 58.48 2.51 8.21
N PRO A 470 59.07 2.96 9.34
CA PRO A 470 60.37 3.60 9.31
C PRO A 470 61.37 2.69 8.60
N SER A 471 62.11 3.22 7.64
CA SER A 471 63.14 2.45 6.97
C SER A 471 64.18 2.00 8.01
N ALA A 472 64.80 0.83 7.82
CA ALA A 472 65.82 0.34 8.76
C ALA A 472 66.98 1.35 8.99
N LEU A 473 67.19 2.29 8.06
CA LEU A 473 68.16 3.38 8.21
C LEU A 473 67.75 4.43 9.26
N ASP A 474 66.46 4.64 9.48
CA ASP A 474 65.97 5.60 10.49
C ASP A 474 66.03 5.02 11.91
N GLN A 475 66.01 3.70 12.05
CA GLN A 475 66.20 3.02 13.34
C GLN A 475 67.65 3.06 13.82
N ASP A 476 68.63 3.01 12.90
CA ASP A 476 70.05 3.07 13.26
C ASP A 476 70.46 4.49 13.71
N ILE A 477 69.91 5.55 13.12
CA ILE A 477 70.19 6.95 13.55
C ILE A 477 69.63 7.22 14.96
N TYR A 478 68.51 6.60 15.32
CA TYR A 478 67.95 6.73 16.67
C TYR A 478 68.73 5.92 17.71
N ASN A 479 69.23 4.72 17.36
CA ASN A 479 69.97 3.88 18.30
C ASN A 479 71.43 4.34 18.55
N ASP A 480 72.09 4.97 17.58
CA ASP A 480 73.50 5.41 17.71
C ASP A 480 73.66 6.74 18.47
N SER A 481 72.55 7.37 18.90
CA SER A 481 72.56 8.59 19.71
C SER A 481 72.50 8.34 21.23
N SER A 482 72.47 7.07 21.65
CA SER A 482 72.31 6.65 23.05
C SER A 482 73.43 5.75 23.58
N GLY A 483 74.67 5.93 23.09
CA GLY A 483 75.82 5.19 23.60
C GLY A 483 77.16 5.89 23.37
N ASP A 484 77.47 6.89 24.21
CA ASP A 484 78.82 7.14 24.76
C ASP A 484 78.75 8.32 25.76
N GLU A 485 78.50 7.98 27.04
CA GLU A 485 79.04 8.69 28.22
C GLU A 485 79.93 7.72 29.01
#